data_AF-A0A173VHX0-F1
#
_entry.id   AF-A0A173VHX0-F1
#
_cell.length_a   1.000
_cell.length_b   1.000
_cell.length_c   1.000
_cell.angle_alpha   90.00
_cell.angle_beta   90.00
_cell.angle_gamma   90.00
#
_symmetry.space_group_name_H-M   'P 1'
#
loop_
_entity.id
_entity.type
_entity.pdbx_description
1 polymer ?
#
loop_
_entity_poly.entity_id
_entity_poly.type
_entity_poly.pdbx_seq_one_letter_code
_entity_poly.pdbx_strand_id
1 'polypeptide(L)'
;MRTEQKYQDRQRKIRKRGKKVVGLGICVFLVLLLASQFHYEKRIQKFVLRHEEELTELAELYLESDETQKQKLLEKERRDVHGAVLTGLFPETVAAFYMGGFGLAPSAVYYGFYYSPEDIPVGTGEGQLVKAEEDSACWSWQGYGDNGGEIRRIKPNWYYYKCWF
;
A
#
# COMPACT_ATOMS: atom_id res chain seq x y z
N MET A 1 -35.66 45.59 18.54
CA MET A 1 -34.19 45.70 18.68
C MET A 1 -33.57 44.62 19.58
N ARG A 2 -33.86 44.53 20.90
CA ARG A 2 -33.17 43.59 21.82
C ARG A 2 -33.42 42.09 21.53
N THR A 3 -34.58 41.76 20.97
CA THR A 3 -34.98 40.40 20.56
C THR A 3 -34.30 39.93 19.27
N GLU A 4 -34.14 40.82 18.28
CA GLU A 4 -33.43 40.51 17.03
C GLU A 4 -31.93 40.32 17.25
N GLN A 5 -31.29 41.13 18.10
CA GLN A 5 -29.89 40.92 18.46
C GLN A 5 -29.67 39.55 19.13
N LYS A 6 -30.54 39.17 20.08
CA LYS A 6 -30.49 37.83 20.71
C LYS A 6 -30.69 36.70 19.70
N TYR A 7 -31.57 36.88 18.72
CA TYR A 7 -31.80 35.91 17.65
C TYR A 7 -30.56 35.75 16.75
N GLN A 8 -29.97 36.86 16.30
CA GLN A 8 -28.76 36.87 15.47
C GLN A 8 -27.56 36.25 16.20
N ASP A 9 -27.38 36.52 17.50
CA ASP A 9 -26.33 35.92 18.31
C ASP A 9 -26.53 34.41 18.52
N ARG A 10 -27.77 33.96 18.70
CA ARG A 10 -28.10 32.54 18.77
C ARG A 10 -27.77 31.84 17.44
N GLN A 11 -28.16 32.43 16.31
CA GLN A 11 -27.84 31.90 14.97
C GLN A 11 -26.31 31.84 14.72
N ARG A 12 -25.56 32.89 15.11
CA ARG A 12 -24.09 32.89 15.03
C ARG A 12 -23.46 31.79 15.90
N LYS A 13 -23.95 31.57 17.13
CA LYS A 13 -23.47 30.50 18.02
C LYS A 13 -23.75 29.11 17.44
N ILE A 14 -24.96 28.88 16.91
CA ILE A 14 -25.32 27.63 16.24
C ILE A 14 -24.41 27.38 15.05
N ARG A 15 -24.22 28.38 14.18
CA ARG A 15 -23.32 28.28 13.02
C ARG A 15 -21.86 28.00 13.42
N LYS A 16 -21.35 28.67 14.46
CA LYS A 16 -19.99 28.43 14.99
C LYS A 16 -19.85 27.01 15.57
N ARG A 17 -20.87 26.50 16.29
CA ARG A 17 -20.89 25.12 16.79
C ARG A 17 -20.94 24.12 15.64
N GLY A 18 -21.79 24.34 14.64
CA GLY A 18 -21.87 23.51 13.42
C GLY A 18 -20.52 23.40 12.71
N LYS A 19 -19.83 24.54 12.49
CA LYS A 19 -18.48 24.54 11.90
C LYS A 19 -17.45 23.76 12.72
N LYS A 20 -17.51 23.83 14.06
CA LYS A 20 -16.62 23.04 14.94
C LYS A 20 -16.91 21.54 14.87
N VAL A 21 -18.18 21.15 14.83
CA VAL A 21 -18.59 19.74 14.70
C VAL A 21 -18.17 19.17 13.35
N VAL A 22 -18.39 19.90 12.25
CA VAL A 22 -17.93 19.50 10.91
C VAL A 22 -16.40 19.38 10.87
N GLY A 23 -15.68 20.37 11.40
CA GLY A 23 -14.22 20.33 11.46
C GLY A 23 -13.69 19.14 12.26
N LEU A 24 -14.30 18.82 13.40
CA LEU A 24 -13.95 17.64 14.19
C LEU A 24 -14.24 16.34 13.44
N GLY A 25 -15.38 16.25 12.76
CA GLY A 25 -15.73 15.10 11.92
C GLY A 25 -14.70 14.85 10.81
N ILE A 26 -14.27 15.90 10.12
CA ILE A 26 -13.21 15.82 9.11
C ILE A 26 -11.89 15.36 9.74
N CYS A 27 -11.50 15.91 10.89
CA CYS A 27 -10.26 15.49 11.57
C CYS A 27 -10.29 14.01 11.96
N VAL A 28 -11.41 13.53 12.54
CA VAL A 28 -11.57 12.11 12.90
C VAL A 28 -11.51 11.23 11.65
N PHE A 29 -12.16 11.64 10.56
CA PHE A 29 -12.11 10.91 9.29
C PHE A 29 -10.69 10.83 8.73
N LEU A 30 -9.94 11.92 8.71
CA LEU A 30 -8.54 11.94 8.26
C LEU A 30 -7.63 11.04 9.13
N VAL A 31 -7.84 11.04 10.46
CA VAL A 31 -7.11 10.16 11.38
C VAL A 31 -7.42 8.68 11.09
N LEU A 32 -8.69 8.33 10.85
CA LEU A 32 -9.08 6.97 10.49
C LEU A 32 -8.49 6.54 9.14
N LEU A 33 -8.45 7.45 8.15
CA LEU A 33 -7.81 7.20 6.86
C LEU A 33 -6.31 6.89 7.05
N LEU A 34 -5.58 7.73 7.79
CA LEU A 34 -4.16 7.49 8.08
C LEU A 34 -3.93 6.18 8.84
N ALA A 35 -4.75 5.90 9.87
CA ALA A 35 -4.64 4.65 10.63
C ALA A 35 -4.86 3.41 9.76
N SER A 36 -5.73 3.49 8.75
CA SER A 36 -5.95 2.39 7.81
C SER A 36 -4.72 2.09 6.95
N GLN A 37 -3.95 3.11 6.54
CA GLN A 37 -2.71 2.95 5.78
C GLN A 37 -1.67 2.15 6.58
N PHE A 38 -1.40 2.56 7.83
CA PHE A 38 -0.47 1.86 8.72
C PHE A 38 -0.93 0.44 9.08
N HIS A 39 -2.23 0.17 8.99
CA HIS A 39 -2.77 -1.16 9.23
C HIS A 39 -2.37 -2.14 8.12
N TYR A 40 -2.34 -1.72 6.85
CA TYR A 40 -1.93 -2.59 5.74
C TYR A 40 -0.48 -3.04 5.87
N GLU A 41 0.44 -2.11 6.07
CA GLU A 41 1.87 -2.42 6.19
C GLU A 41 2.13 -3.43 7.32
N LYS A 42 1.67 -3.13 8.55
CA LYS A 42 1.87 -4.03 9.69
C LYS A 42 1.19 -5.38 9.51
N ARG A 43 0.02 -5.42 8.86
CA ARG A 43 -0.68 -6.66 8.56
C ARG A 43 0.09 -7.51 7.55
N ILE A 44 0.60 -6.89 6.48
CA ILE A 44 1.41 -7.55 5.47
C ILE A 44 2.72 -8.07 6.07
N GLN A 45 3.43 -7.26 6.86
CA GLN A 45 4.65 -7.70 7.54
C GLN A 45 4.40 -8.94 8.41
N LYS A 46 3.35 -8.91 9.25
CA LYS A 46 2.98 -10.07 10.08
C LYS A 46 2.58 -11.28 9.25
N PHE A 47 1.95 -11.07 8.10
CA PHE A 47 1.56 -12.15 7.19
C PHE A 47 2.80 -12.81 6.59
N VAL A 48 3.74 -12.02 6.04
CA VAL A 48 4.99 -12.53 5.44
C VAL A 48 5.78 -13.32 6.48
N LEU A 49 5.94 -12.80 7.69
CA LEU A 49 6.67 -13.50 8.75
C LEU A 49 5.97 -14.78 9.22
N ARG A 50 4.65 -14.90 9.06
CA ARG A 50 3.88 -16.08 9.47
C ARG A 50 3.91 -17.19 8.41
N HIS A 51 3.91 -16.82 7.14
CA HIS A 51 3.79 -17.72 5.99
C HIS A 51 5.08 -17.76 5.16
N GLU A 52 6.22 -17.42 5.78
CA GLU A 52 7.49 -17.21 5.09
C GLU A 52 7.91 -18.40 4.24
N GLU A 53 7.80 -19.62 4.78
CA GLU A 53 8.20 -20.86 4.11
C GLU A 53 7.41 -21.07 2.81
N GLU A 54 6.07 -21.13 2.89
CA GLU A 54 5.19 -21.29 1.73
C GLU A 54 5.38 -20.17 0.68
N LEU A 55 5.56 -18.93 1.14
CA LEU A 55 5.79 -17.78 0.26
C LEU A 55 7.15 -17.86 -0.44
N THR A 56 8.18 -18.32 0.26
CA THR A 56 9.54 -18.46 -0.29
C THR A 56 9.57 -19.59 -1.32
N GLU A 57 9.00 -20.75 -1.00
CA GLU A 57 8.89 -21.88 -1.94
C GLU A 57 8.20 -21.47 -3.25
N LEU A 58 7.08 -20.76 -3.15
CA LEU A 58 6.36 -20.28 -4.34
C LEU A 58 7.15 -19.21 -5.11
N ALA A 59 7.83 -18.31 -4.40
CA ALA A 59 8.65 -17.27 -5.00
C ALA A 59 9.84 -17.86 -5.78
N GLU A 60 10.57 -18.79 -5.18
CA GLU A 60 11.71 -19.48 -5.80
C GLU A 60 11.25 -20.32 -6.97
N LEU A 61 10.17 -21.09 -6.81
CA LEU A 61 9.55 -21.84 -7.91
C LEU A 61 9.20 -20.93 -9.09
N TYR A 62 8.63 -19.75 -8.83
CA TYR A 62 8.30 -18.79 -9.88
C TYR A 62 9.54 -18.22 -10.59
N LEU A 63 10.59 -17.88 -9.83
CA LEU A 63 11.81 -17.28 -10.36
C LEU A 63 12.69 -18.27 -11.15
N GLU A 64 12.66 -19.55 -10.78
CA GLU A 64 13.38 -20.63 -11.48
C GLU A 64 12.60 -21.19 -12.69
N SER A 65 11.31 -20.88 -12.79
CA SER A 65 10.45 -21.38 -13.85
C SER A 65 10.72 -20.71 -15.21
N ASP A 66 10.57 -21.48 -16.28
CA ASP A 66 10.47 -20.92 -17.63
C ASP A 66 9.17 -20.10 -17.82
N GLU A 67 9.07 -19.33 -18.90
CA GLU A 67 7.91 -18.47 -19.19
C GLU A 67 6.58 -19.24 -19.27
N THR A 68 6.59 -20.47 -19.77
CA THR A 68 5.36 -21.26 -19.87
C THR A 68 4.88 -21.66 -18.48
N GLN A 69 5.81 -22.05 -17.61
CA GLN A 69 5.51 -22.43 -16.24
C GLN A 69 5.15 -21.22 -15.37
N LYS A 70 5.84 -20.07 -15.54
CA LYS A 70 5.46 -18.80 -14.89
C LYS A 70 4.02 -18.42 -15.22
N GLN A 71 3.63 -18.48 -16.50
CA GLN A 71 2.26 -18.15 -16.90
C GLN A 71 1.23 -19.07 -16.22
N LYS A 72 1.52 -20.37 -16.10
CA LYS A 72 0.67 -21.31 -15.36
C LYS A 72 0.61 -21.00 -13.86
N LEU A 73 1.70 -20.58 -13.24
CA LEU A 73 1.73 -20.18 -11.83
C LEU A 73 0.90 -18.91 -11.57
N LEU A 74 0.77 -18.03 -12.57
CA LEU A 74 -0.10 -16.84 -12.51
C LEU A 74 -1.57 -17.16 -12.79
N GLU A 75 -1.91 -18.36 -13.23
CA GLU A 75 -3.29 -18.82 -13.38
C GLU A 75 -3.91 -19.21 -12.02
N LYS A 76 -5.21 -18.93 -11.90
CA LYS A 76 -5.96 -18.58 -10.69
C LYS A 76 -5.94 -19.58 -9.51
N GLU A 77 -5.51 -20.82 -9.71
CA GLU A 77 -5.56 -21.88 -8.68
C GLU A 77 -4.25 -22.08 -7.90
N ARG A 78 -3.12 -21.55 -8.38
CA ARG A 78 -1.78 -21.76 -7.76
C ARG A 78 -1.10 -20.49 -7.24
N ARG A 79 -1.72 -19.33 -7.47
CA ARG A 79 -1.14 -18.00 -7.17
C ARG A 79 -1.51 -17.46 -5.79
N ASP A 80 -2.45 -18.08 -5.10
CA ASP A 80 -3.02 -17.59 -3.85
C ASP A 80 -2.45 -18.35 -2.65
N VAL A 81 -1.74 -17.63 -1.80
CA VAL A 81 -1.35 -18.09 -0.45
C VAL A 81 -2.19 -17.30 0.53
N HIS A 82 -3.25 -17.90 1.07
CA HIS A 82 -4.13 -17.28 2.08
C HIS A 82 -4.61 -15.84 1.74
N GLY A 83 -4.91 -15.56 0.47
CA GLY A 83 -5.34 -14.27 -0.03
C GLY A 83 -4.23 -13.35 -0.55
N ALA A 84 -2.96 -13.78 -0.50
CA ALA A 84 -1.85 -13.12 -1.18
C ALA A 84 -1.67 -13.70 -2.58
N VAL A 85 -1.82 -12.85 -3.60
CA VAL A 85 -1.92 -13.25 -5.00
C VAL A 85 -0.63 -12.91 -5.75
N LEU A 86 0.11 -13.89 -6.26
CA LEU A 86 1.27 -13.66 -7.14
C LEU A 86 0.83 -12.92 -8.42
N THR A 87 1.53 -11.84 -8.80
CA THR A 87 1.01 -10.88 -9.80
C THR A 87 1.82 -10.69 -11.06
N GLY A 88 3.11 -11.02 -11.08
CA GLY A 88 3.98 -10.74 -12.24
C GLY A 88 4.07 -9.24 -12.62
N LEU A 89 3.66 -8.33 -11.74
CA LEU A 89 3.60 -6.87 -12.01
C LEU A 89 4.94 -6.15 -11.79
N PHE A 90 5.88 -6.81 -11.14
CA PHE A 90 7.23 -6.28 -10.94
C PHE A 90 8.18 -6.89 -11.99
N PRO A 91 9.39 -6.33 -12.16
CA PRO A 91 10.41 -6.95 -13.00
C PRO A 91 10.60 -8.44 -12.67
N GLU A 92 10.90 -9.26 -13.68
CA GLU A 92 11.02 -10.72 -13.55
C GLU A 92 12.12 -11.20 -12.60
N THR A 93 12.95 -10.28 -12.09
CA THR A 93 13.97 -10.53 -11.07
C THR A 93 13.39 -10.70 -9.67
N VAL A 94 12.10 -10.43 -9.45
CA VAL A 94 11.43 -10.56 -8.15
C VAL A 94 10.07 -11.25 -8.29
N ALA A 95 9.63 -11.93 -7.22
CA ALA A 95 8.29 -12.52 -7.14
C ALA A 95 7.37 -11.63 -6.30
N ALA A 96 6.41 -10.96 -6.93
CA ALA A 96 5.55 -9.97 -6.28
C ALA A 96 4.11 -10.46 -6.03
N PHE A 97 3.64 -10.26 -4.80
CA PHE A 97 2.34 -10.67 -4.29
C PHE A 97 1.47 -9.47 -3.94
N TYR A 98 0.24 -9.46 -4.44
CA TYR A 98 -0.80 -8.50 -4.12
C TYR A 98 -1.63 -8.97 -2.92
N MET A 99 -1.89 -8.09 -1.95
CA MET A 99 -2.71 -8.39 -0.76
C MET A 99 -3.89 -7.44 -0.57
N GLY A 100 -4.06 -6.44 -1.43
CA GLY A 100 -5.21 -5.56 -1.37
C GLY A 100 -4.94 -4.19 -1.93
N GLY A 101 -6.01 -3.44 -2.11
CA GLY A 101 -5.95 -2.09 -2.65
C GLY A 101 -7.27 -1.38 -2.45
N PHE A 102 -7.27 -0.08 -2.71
CA PHE A 102 -8.46 0.76 -2.64
C PHE A 102 -8.37 1.87 -3.69
N GLY A 103 -9.50 2.21 -4.31
CA GLY A 103 -9.61 3.25 -5.32
C GLY A 103 -10.32 2.76 -6.57
N LEU A 104 -10.47 3.67 -7.54
CA LEU A 104 -11.08 3.38 -8.84
C LEU A 104 -10.00 3.60 -9.88
N ALA A 105 -9.71 2.58 -10.70
CA ALA A 105 -8.73 2.71 -11.76
C ALA A 105 -9.09 3.91 -12.68
N PRO A 106 -8.10 4.76 -13.05
CA PRO A 106 -6.67 4.60 -12.79
C PRO A 106 -6.23 4.97 -11.36
N SER A 107 -6.96 5.85 -10.67
CA SER A 107 -6.69 6.35 -9.30
C SER A 107 -6.88 5.30 -8.19
N ALA A 108 -5.99 4.33 -8.13
CA ALA A 108 -6.01 3.24 -7.16
C ALA A 108 -4.67 3.06 -6.46
N VAL A 109 -4.76 2.69 -5.18
CA VAL A 109 -3.61 2.32 -4.35
C VAL A 109 -3.58 0.81 -4.18
N TYR A 110 -2.42 0.22 -4.39
CA TYR A 110 -2.17 -1.21 -4.29
C TYR A 110 -1.13 -1.48 -3.21
N TYR A 111 -1.36 -2.53 -2.42
CA TYR A 111 -0.47 -2.98 -1.36
C TYR A 111 -0.10 -4.44 -1.57
N GLY A 112 1.14 -4.75 -1.23
CA GLY A 112 1.63 -6.11 -1.32
C GLY A 112 3.04 -6.22 -0.78
N PHE A 113 3.71 -7.27 -1.22
CA PHE A 113 5.08 -7.57 -0.86
C PHE A 113 5.74 -8.36 -1.99
N TYR A 114 7.07 -8.44 -1.99
CA TYR A 114 7.82 -9.24 -2.95
C TYR A 114 9.04 -9.89 -2.32
N TYR A 115 9.44 -11.00 -2.94
CA TYR A 115 10.71 -11.68 -2.68
C TYR A 115 11.76 -11.23 -3.70
N SER A 116 12.92 -10.84 -3.20
CA SER A 116 14.11 -10.48 -3.98
C SER A 116 15.26 -11.40 -3.59
N PRO A 117 15.68 -12.34 -4.46
CA PRO A 117 16.72 -13.33 -4.13
C PRO A 117 18.07 -12.67 -3.81
N GLU A 118 18.37 -11.55 -4.49
CA GLU A 118 19.59 -10.77 -4.27
C GLU A 118 19.50 -9.81 -3.07
N ASP A 119 18.36 -9.79 -2.37
CA ASP A 119 18.10 -8.88 -1.24
C ASP A 119 18.22 -7.38 -1.64
N ILE A 120 17.94 -7.06 -2.90
CA ILE A 120 17.95 -5.70 -3.45
C ILE A 120 16.51 -5.20 -3.60
N PRO A 121 16.19 -3.97 -3.17
CA PRO A 121 14.86 -3.39 -3.38
C PRO A 121 14.65 -3.03 -4.86
N VAL A 122 13.47 -3.37 -5.40
CA VAL A 122 13.11 -3.19 -6.81
C VAL A 122 11.77 -2.45 -6.92
N GLY A 123 11.72 -1.38 -7.72
CA GLY A 123 10.49 -0.67 -8.07
C GLY A 123 9.71 -1.33 -9.20
N THR A 124 8.50 -0.83 -9.50
CA THR A 124 7.65 -1.35 -10.59
C THR A 124 8.15 -1.01 -12.00
N GLY A 125 9.15 -0.13 -12.12
CA GLY A 125 9.75 0.28 -13.40
C GLY A 125 9.27 1.64 -13.93
N GLU A 126 8.34 2.33 -13.26
CA GLU A 126 7.83 3.65 -13.72
C GLU A 126 8.71 4.85 -13.32
N GLY A 127 9.71 4.65 -12.45
CA GLY A 127 10.57 5.73 -11.96
C GLY A 127 11.82 5.21 -11.26
N GLN A 128 12.75 6.13 -10.98
CA GLN A 128 13.96 5.80 -10.22
C GLN A 128 13.61 5.57 -8.76
N LEU A 129 14.09 4.44 -8.21
CA LEU A 129 13.98 4.15 -6.80
C LEU A 129 15.03 4.93 -6.00
N VAL A 130 14.58 5.71 -5.03
CA VAL A 130 15.42 6.57 -4.19
C VAL A 130 15.31 6.09 -2.74
N LYS A 131 16.45 5.95 -2.06
CA LYS A 131 16.49 5.56 -0.65
C LYS A 131 16.15 6.76 0.23
N ALA A 132 15.30 6.56 1.24
CA ALA A 132 14.96 7.62 2.19
C ALA A 132 16.20 8.00 3.03
N GLU A 133 16.45 9.31 3.19
CA GLU A 133 17.64 9.80 3.89
C GLU A 133 17.67 9.40 5.38
N GLU A 134 16.51 9.32 6.01
CA GLU A 134 16.36 9.08 7.46
C GLU A 134 16.05 7.62 7.82
N ASP A 135 15.64 6.80 6.84
CA ASP A 135 15.26 5.40 7.07
C ASP A 135 15.99 4.47 6.09
N SER A 136 16.99 3.77 6.61
CA SER A 136 17.83 2.86 5.83
C SER A 136 17.08 1.65 5.24
N ALA A 137 15.85 1.41 5.66
CA ALA A 137 14.98 0.33 5.22
C ALA A 137 13.82 0.82 4.32
N CYS A 138 13.78 2.10 3.94
CA CYS A 138 12.69 2.67 3.16
C CYS A 138 13.19 3.28 1.84
N TRP A 139 12.40 3.11 0.79
CA TRP A 139 12.62 3.69 -0.53
C TRP A 139 11.32 4.23 -1.08
N SER A 140 11.41 5.21 -1.98
CA SER A 140 10.28 5.72 -2.73
C SER A 140 10.66 5.91 -4.20
N TRP A 141 9.67 5.91 -5.06
CA TRP A 141 9.82 6.24 -6.47
C TRP A 141 8.66 7.14 -6.91
N GLN A 142 8.93 7.99 -7.89
CA GLN A 142 7.95 8.86 -8.53
C GLN A 142 7.92 8.52 -10.03
N GLY A 143 6.73 8.21 -10.54
CA GLY A 143 6.49 7.94 -11.94
C GLY A 143 5.96 9.16 -12.69
N TYR A 144 5.30 8.91 -13.82
CA TYR A 144 4.63 9.95 -14.59
C TYR A 144 3.45 10.56 -13.81
N GLY A 145 3.29 11.88 -13.89
CA GLY A 145 2.19 12.57 -13.20
C GLY A 145 2.32 12.44 -11.68
N ASP A 146 1.24 12.01 -11.03
CA ASP A 146 1.18 11.76 -9.59
C ASP A 146 1.42 10.29 -9.22
N ASN A 147 1.72 9.39 -10.16
CA ASN A 147 2.05 7.98 -9.87
C ASN A 147 3.28 7.87 -8.97
N GLY A 148 3.29 6.87 -8.10
CA GLY A 148 4.45 6.63 -7.27
C GLY A 148 4.32 5.40 -6.41
N GLY A 149 5.33 5.18 -5.58
CA GLY A 149 5.31 4.09 -4.64
C GLY A 149 6.31 4.22 -3.52
N GLU A 150 6.07 3.42 -2.50
CA GLU A 150 6.92 3.23 -1.33
C GLU A 150 7.30 1.75 -1.23
N ILE A 151 8.55 1.50 -0.90
CA ILE A 151 9.09 0.17 -0.62
C ILE A 151 9.70 0.21 0.76
N ARG A 152 9.43 -0.82 1.56
CA ARG A 152 10.07 -0.98 2.87
C ARG A 152 10.55 -2.39 3.08
N ARG A 153 11.74 -2.55 3.62
CA ARG A 153 12.26 -3.87 3.97
C ARG A 153 11.46 -4.45 5.14
N ILE A 154 11.03 -5.70 5.00
CA ILE A 154 10.37 -6.47 6.08
C ILE A 154 11.43 -7.26 6.85
N LYS A 155 12.23 -8.03 6.10
CA LYS A 155 13.35 -8.83 6.57
C LYS A 155 14.31 -9.09 5.39
N PRO A 156 15.41 -9.88 5.53
CA PRO A 156 16.18 -10.30 4.36
C PRO A 156 15.29 -10.90 3.26
N ASN A 157 15.54 -10.49 2.02
CA ASN A 157 14.87 -10.89 0.79
C ASN A 157 13.40 -10.46 0.66
N TRP A 158 12.75 -10.02 1.74
CA TRP A 158 11.32 -9.68 1.74
C TRP A 158 11.08 -8.19 1.92
N TYR A 159 10.31 -7.63 0.98
CA TYR A 159 10.01 -6.20 0.91
C TYR A 159 8.50 -5.98 0.81
N TYR A 160 7.99 -5.01 1.56
CA TYR A 160 6.65 -4.46 1.42
C TYR A 160 6.66 -3.45 0.27
N TYR A 161 5.54 -3.36 -0.46
CA TYR A 161 5.30 -2.27 -1.39
C TYR A 161 3.92 -1.64 -1.22
N LYS A 162 3.87 -0.35 -1.53
CA LYS A 162 2.66 0.44 -1.78
C LYS A 162 2.85 1.16 -3.10
N CYS A 163 1.93 1.02 -4.04
CA CYS A 163 1.97 1.73 -5.31
C CYS A 163 0.66 2.50 -5.52
N TRP A 164 0.73 3.66 -6.16
CA TRP A 164 -0.43 4.43 -6.59
C TRP A 164 -0.26 4.89 -8.03
N PHE A 165 -1.36 4.85 -8.78
CA PHE A 165 -1.46 5.21 -10.19
C PHE A 165 -2.71 6.07 -10.42
#